data_AF-A0A5D3BA36-F1
#
_entry.id   AF-A0A5D3BA36-F1
#
_cell.length_a   1.000
_cell.length_b   1.000
_cell.length_c   1.000
_cell.angle_alpha   90.00
_cell.angle_beta   90.00
_cell.angle_gamma   90.00
#
_symmetry.space_group_name_H-M   'P 1'
#
loop_
_entity.id
_entity.type
_entity.pdbx_description
1 polymer ?
#
loop_
_entity_poly.entity_id
_entity_poly.type
_entity_poly.pdbx_seq_one_letter_code
_entity_poly.pdbx_strand_id
1 'polypeptide(L)'
;MSSSIIALLKKDQLTGENYATWKLKLNMILVIVDLRFVLMDECPPFPTKYASQSVRDAYDRWTKANDKARLHILASMSDILSKKHEIMKRKEGKGKGPTIATEGKGKAKVAIKGKCFHCNVDEH
;
A
#
# COMPACT_ATOMS: atom_id res chain seq x y z
N MET A 1 18.85 8.79 -6.59
CA MET A 1 18.59 7.42 -7.10
C MET A 1 17.11 7.14 -7.34
N SER A 2 16.22 7.50 -6.42
CA SER A 2 14.77 7.30 -6.53
C SER A 2 14.14 7.87 -7.82
N SER A 3 14.51 9.09 -8.26
CA SER A 3 13.95 9.71 -9.48
C SER A 3 14.28 8.93 -10.77
N SER A 4 15.49 8.37 -10.88
CA SER A 4 15.92 7.58 -12.05
C SER A 4 15.19 6.23 -12.13
N ILE A 5 14.96 5.58 -10.98
CA ILE A 5 14.18 4.33 -10.90
C ILE A 5 12.72 4.58 -11.32
N ILE A 6 12.11 5.68 -10.87
CA ILE A 6 10.74 6.05 -11.25
C ILE A 6 10.63 6.30 -12.76
N ALA A 7 11.62 6.95 -13.38
CA ALA A 7 11.64 7.18 -14.83
C ALA A 7 11.72 5.85 -15.62
N LEU A 8 12.51 4.88 -15.17
CA LEU A 8 12.60 3.55 -15.77
C LEU A 8 11.28 2.79 -15.63
N LEU A 9 10.66 2.81 -14.45
CA LEU A 9 9.37 2.15 -14.20
C LEU A 9 8.25 2.73 -15.09
N LYS A 10 8.29 4.04 -15.38
CA LYS A 10 7.34 4.71 -16.29
C LYS A 10 7.56 4.37 -17.77
N LYS A 11 8.79 4.08 -18.17
CA LYS A 11 9.13 3.73 -19.56
C LYS A 11 8.67 2.32 -19.92
N ASP A 12 8.81 1.39 -18.98
CA ASP A 12 8.56 -0.03 -19.19
C ASP A 12 7.31 -0.50 -18.48
N GLN A 13 6.19 0.20 -18.71
CA GLN A 13 4.94 -0.16 -18.06
C GLN A 13 4.39 -1.50 -18.53
N LEU A 14 3.64 -2.15 -17.64
CA LEU A 14 2.90 -3.35 -17.98
C LEU A 14 1.82 -3.02 -19.03
N THR A 15 2.00 -3.56 -20.24
CA THR A 15 0.96 -3.70 -21.26
C THR A 15 0.44 -5.13 -21.20
N GLY A 16 -0.81 -5.36 -21.62
CA GLY A 16 -1.42 -6.69 -21.49
C GLY A 16 -0.58 -7.82 -22.10
N GLU A 17 0.12 -7.54 -23.19
CA GLU A 17 0.90 -8.52 -23.95
C GLU A 17 2.35 -8.68 -23.46
N ASN A 18 2.89 -7.74 -22.66
CA ASN A 18 4.32 -7.69 -22.32
C ASN A 18 4.68 -8.27 -20.94
N TYR A 19 3.76 -9.01 -20.30
CA TYR A 19 3.88 -9.46 -18.91
C TYR A 19 5.21 -10.14 -18.57
N ALA A 20 5.69 -11.06 -19.42
CA ALA A 20 6.95 -11.78 -19.18
C ALA A 20 8.16 -10.83 -19.11
N THR A 21 8.23 -9.90 -20.07
CA THR A 21 9.29 -8.88 -20.15
C THR A 21 9.19 -7.88 -19.01
N TRP A 22 7.98 -7.41 -18.69
CA TRP A 22 7.73 -6.51 -17.56
C TRP A 22 8.15 -7.15 -16.23
N LYS A 23 7.78 -8.42 -16.00
CA LYS A 23 8.11 -9.16 -14.78
C LYS A 23 9.61 -9.30 -14.60
N LEU A 24 10.36 -9.59 -15.68
CA LEU A 24 11.82 -9.66 -15.64
C LEU A 24 12.45 -8.31 -15.26
N LYS A 25 11.99 -7.21 -15.89
CA LYS A 25 12.48 -5.85 -15.63
C LYS A 25 12.17 -5.40 -14.20
N LEU A 26 10.95 -5.66 -13.72
CA LEU A 26 10.56 -5.39 -12.34
C LEU A 26 11.45 -6.14 -11.35
N ASN A 27 11.70 -7.43 -11.60
CA ASN A 27 12.60 -8.23 -10.76
C ASN A 27 14.02 -7.65 -10.73
N MET A 28 14.57 -7.19 -11.86
CA MET A 28 15.88 -6.53 -11.90
C MET A 28 15.89 -5.25 -11.05
N ILE A 29 14.85 -4.42 -11.15
CA ILE A 29 14.76 -3.19 -10.36
C ILE A 29 14.71 -3.52 -8.86
N LEU A 30 13.91 -4.51 -8.45
CA LEU A 30 13.82 -4.93 -7.05
C LEU A 30 15.13 -5.52 -6.50
N VAL A 31 15.94 -6.16 -7.34
CA VAL A 31 17.32 -6.58 -6.97
C VAL A 31 18.21 -5.36 -6.75
N ILE A 32 18.19 -4.39 -7.68
CA ILE A 32 19.03 -3.18 -7.60
C ILE A 32 18.72 -2.36 -6.35
N VAL A 33 17.44 -2.30 -5.93
CA VAL A 33 17.03 -1.55 -4.73
C VAL A 33 17.08 -2.37 -3.44
N ASP A 34 17.59 -3.59 -3.49
CA ASP A 34 17.66 -4.53 -2.35
C ASP A 34 16.31 -4.76 -1.66
N LEU A 35 15.25 -4.88 -2.47
CA LEU A 35 13.90 -5.15 -1.99
C LEU A 35 13.40 -6.53 -2.41
N ARG A 36 14.16 -7.29 -3.21
CA ARG A 36 13.70 -8.60 -3.71
C ARG A 36 13.34 -9.59 -2.59
N PHE A 37 14.01 -9.50 -1.44
CA PHE A 37 13.73 -10.36 -0.29
C PHE A 37 12.26 -10.28 0.16
N VAL A 38 11.59 -9.12 0.04
CA VAL A 38 10.17 -9.00 0.43
C VAL A 38 9.21 -9.81 -0.44
N LEU A 39 9.67 -10.28 -1.60
CA LEU A 39 8.90 -11.16 -2.49
C LEU A 39 9.27 -12.64 -2.35
N MET A 40 10.44 -12.95 -1.76
CA MET A 40 10.95 -14.31 -1.66
C MET A 40 10.83 -14.87 -0.25
N ASP A 41 11.01 -14.00 0.75
CA ASP A 41 11.01 -14.39 2.15
C ASP A 41 9.59 -14.35 2.71
N GLU A 42 9.33 -15.20 3.70
CA GLU A 42 8.07 -15.19 4.42
C GLU A 42 7.90 -13.88 5.18
N CYS A 43 6.64 -13.45 5.31
CA CYS A 43 6.28 -12.31 6.14
C CYS A 43 6.67 -12.63 7.59
N PRO A 44 7.48 -11.79 8.26
CA PRO A 44 7.83 -12.03 9.65
C PRO A 44 6.58 -12.02 10.51
N PRO A 45 6.54 -12.82 11.60
CA PRO A 45 5.41 -12.86 12.50
C PRO A 45 5.20 -11.49 13.15
N PHE A 46 3.93 -11.13 13.36
CA PHE A 46 3.61 -9.89 14.05
C PHE A 46 4.22 -9.90 15.46
N PRO A 47 4.99 -8.88 15.84
CA PRO A 47 5.66 -8.86 17.13
C PRO A 47 4.64 -8.81 18.27
N THR A 48 4.73 -9.77 19.20
CA THR A 48 3.93 -9.77 20.43
C THR A 48 4.39 -8.66 21.39
N LYS A 49 3.58 -8.35 22.42
CA LYS A 49 3.93 -7.35 23.45
C LYS A 49 5.24 -7.64 24.20
N TYR A 50 5.69 -8.90 24.21
CA TYR A 50 6.91 -9.35 24.87
C TYR A 50 8.02 -9.71 23.87
N ALA A 51 7.85 -9.41 22.59
CA ALA A 51 8.85 -9.66 21.57
C ALA A 51 10.15 -8.89 21.87
N SER A 52 11.29 -9.54 21.64
CA SER A 52 12.58 -8.88 21.74
C SER A 52 12.68 -7.71 20.77
N GLN A 53 13.54 -6.75 21.09
CA GLN A 53 13.74 -5.59 20.21
C GLN A 53 14.17 -6.03 18.79
N SER A 54 15.00 -7.06 18.67
CA SER A 54 15.42 -7.61 17.38
C SER A 54 14.27 -8.12 16.51
N VAL A 55 13.25 -8.74 17.11
CA VAL A 55 12.05 -9.21 16.39
C VAL A 55 11.22 -8.02 15.90
N ARG A 56 11.09 -6.99 16.73
CA ARG A 56 10.36 -5.76 16.38
C ARG A 56 11.06 -5.00 15.26
N ASP A 57 12.40 -4.90 15.33
CA ASP A 57 13.22 -4.23 14.32
C ASP A 57 13.21 -4.98 12.98
N ALA A 58 13.26 -6.32 13.02
CA ALA A 58 13.15 -7.14 11.81
C ALA A 58 11.78 -6.96 11.12
N TYR A 59 10.69 -6.97 11.89
CA TYR A 59 9.35 -6.72 11.37
C TYR A 59 9.19 -5.32 10.79
N ASP A 60 9.69 -4.29 11.48
CA ASP A 60 9.65 -2.90 11.00
C ASP A 60 10.48 -2.71 9.72
N ARG A 61 11.70 -3.27 9.67
CA ARG A 61 12.55 -3.25 8.48
C ARG A 61 11.84 -3.91 7.29
N TRP A 62 11.27 -5.10 7.50
CA TRP A 62 10.55 -5.82 6.46
C TRP A 62 9.33 -5.03 5.98
N THR A 63 8.54 -4.46 6.90
CA THR A 63 7.35 -3.66 6.57
C THR A 63 7.71 -2.45 5.71
N LYS A 64 8.74 -1.69 6.11
CA LYS A 64 9.24 -0.54 5.34
C LYS A 64 9.73 -0.92 3.95
N ALA A 65 10.41 -2.06 3.82
CA ALA A 65 10.88 -2.57 2.54
C ALA A 65 9.70 -3.02 1.66
N ASN A 66 8.72 -3.71 2.24
CA ASN A 66 7.52 -4.16 1.55
C ASN A 66 6.68 -2.98 1.03
N ASP A 67 6.53 -1.91 1.81
CA ASP A 67 5.84 -0.70 1.35
C ASP A 67 6.54 -0.04 0.16
N LYS A 68 7.88 0.02 0.18
CA LYS A 68 8.66 0.51 -0.97
C LYS A 68 8.50 -0.40 -2.19
N ALA A 69 8.55 -1.71 -2.02
CA ALA A 69 8.39 -2.66 -3.12
C ALA A 69 7.00 -2.54 -3.75
N ARG A 70 5.95 -2.42 -2.93
CA ARG A 70 4.58 -2.14 -3.39
C ARG A 70 4.52 -0.88 -4.24
N LEU A 71 5.15 0.21 -3.81
CA LEU A 71 5.20 1.45 -4.57
C LEU A 71 5.91 1.27 -5.93
N HIS A 72 7.01 0.52 -5.98
CA HIS A 72 7.71 0.24 -7.24
C HIS A 72 6.87 -0.60 -8.20
N ILE A 73 6.21 -1.65 -7.69
CA ILE A 73 5.31 -2.49 -8.48
C ILE A 73 4.13 -1.65 -9.00
N LEU A 74 3.48 -0.88 -8.13
CA LEU A 74 2.37 0.02 -8.52
C LEU A 74 2.78 1.05 -9.57
N ALA A 75 3.93 1.70 -9.38
CA ALA A 75 4.45 2.68 -10.33
C ALA A 75 4.72 2.07 -11.72
N SER A 76 5.18 0.80 -11.77
CA SER A 76 5.42 0.08 -13.02
C SER A 76 4.16 -0.42 -13.73
N MET A 77 3.01 -0.45 -13.06
CA MET A 77 1.72 -0.87 -13.63
C MET A 77 0.90 0.33 -14.16
N SER A 78 1.36 1.56 -13.99
CA SER A 78 0.48 2.73 -13.97
C SER A 78 0.28 3.49 -15.29
N ASP A 79 -0.62 2.98 -16.13
CA ASP A 79 -1.41 3.78 -17.09
C ASP A 79 -2.92 3.59 -16.89
N ILE A 80 -3.34 2.42 -16.37
CA ILE A 80 -4.75 2.07 -16.12
C ILE A 80 -5.19 2.48 -14.70
N LEU A 81 -4.28 2.40 -13.72
CA LEU A 81 -4.60 2.67 -12.32
C LEU A 81 -4.68 4.17 -11.99
N SER A 82 -3.84 5.02 -12.60
CA SER A 82 -3.99 6.48 -12.51
C SER A 82 -5.38 6.93 -12.98
N LYS A 83 -5.86 6.41 -14.12
CA LYS A 83 -7.22 6.73 -14.61
C LYS A 83 -8.31 6.23 -13.65
N LYS A 84 -8.20 5.02 -13.11
CA LYS A 84 -9.16 4.49 -12.13
C LYS A 84 -9.15 5.25 -10.81
N HIS A 85 -7.99 5.66 -10.30
CA HIS A 85 -7.86 6.48 -9.10
C HIS A 85 -8.45 7.89 -9.29
N GLU A 86 -8.22 8.54 -10.43
CA GLU A 86 -8.88 9.80 -10.79
C GLU A 86 -10.41 9.66 -10.91
N ILE A 87 -10.88 8.53 -11.48
CA ILE A 87 -12.32 8.22 -11.55
C ILE A 87 -12.90 7.96 -10.15
N MET A 88 -12.19 7.27 -9.26
CA MET A 88 -12.62 7.05 -7.87
C MET A 88 -12.66 8.37 -7.09
N LYS A 89 -11.63 9.22 -7.20
CA LYS A 89 -11.62 10.55 -6.57
C LYS A 89 -12.74 11.46 -7.08
N ARG A 90 -13.08 11.40 -8.37
CA ARG A 90 -14.25 12.12 -8.92
C ARG A 90 -15.59 11.58 -8.40
N LYS A 91 -15.69 10.28 -8.09
CA LYS A 91 -16.91 9.69 -7.51
C LYS A 91 -17.08 10.04 -6.03
N GLU A 92 -16.00 10.21 -5.27
CA GLU A 92 -16.05 10.68 -3.87
C GLU A 92 -16.48 12.16 -3.74
N GLY A 93 -16.32 12.97 -4.78
CA GLY A 93 -16.75 14.38 -4.81
C GLY A 93 -18.23 14.63 -5.11
N LYS A 94 -19.04 13.60 -5.41
CA LYS A 94 -20.48 13.73 -5.67
C LYS A 94 -21.31 13.04 -4.59
N GLY A 95 -20.94 13.28 -3.33
CA GLY A 95 -21.76 13.00 -2.16
C GLY A 95 -22.89 14.03 -2.05
N LYS A 96 -24.12 13.53 -2.10
CA LYS A 96 -25.38 14.25 -1.86
C LYS A 96 -25.27 15.19 -0.66
N GLY A 97 -25.63 16.46 -0.84
CA GLY A 97 -25.83 17.38 0.26
C GLY A 97 -26.90 16.86 1.22
N PRO A 98 -26.71 16.96 2.55
CA PRO A 98 -27.75 16.60 3.50
C PRO A 98 -28.87 17.66 3.48
N THR A 99 -30.10 17.22 3.21
CA THR A 99 -31.30 17.95 3.62
C THR A 99 -31.34 17.95 5.14
N ILE A 100 -31.31 19.14 5.73
CA ILE A 100 -31.33 19.36 7.17
C ILE A 100 -32.78 19.16 7.65
N ALA A 101 -33.00 18.21 8.55
CA ALA A 101 -34.12 18.22 9.48
C ALA A 101 -33.55 18.16 10.90
N THR A 102 -33.84 19.21 11.67
CA THR A 102 -33.66 19.33 13.13
C THR A 102 -34.47 18.23 13.83
N GLU A 103 -34.09 17.63 14.97
CA GLU A 103 -33.85 18.19 16.31
C GLU A 103 -33.47 17.00 17.22
N GLY A 104 -32.59 17.14 18.22
CA GLY A 104 -32.36 16.03 19.18
C GLY A 104 -31.09 16.06 20.02
N LYS A 105 -31.21 16.69 21.19
CA LYS A 105 -30.32 16.76 22.36
C LYS A 105 -29.59 15.44 22.71
N GLY A 106 -28.25 15.44 22.78
CA GLY A 106 -27.47 14.36 23.41
C GLY A 106 -25.96 14.42 23.12
N LYS A 107 -25.12 14.60 24.15
CA LYS A 107 -23.66 14.62 24.04
C LYS A 107 -23.12 13.24 23.66
N ALA A 108 -22.37 13.14 22.57
CA ALA A 108 -21.48 12.00 22.32
C ALA A 108 -20.11 12.50 21.82
N LYS A 109 -19.05 12.28 22.60
CA LYS A 109 -17.67 12.42 22.14
C LYS A 109 -17.40 11.30 21.14
N VAL A 110 -17.41 11.61 19.84
CA VAL A 110 -16.91 10.69 18.82
C VAL A 110 -15.40 10.67 18.89
N ALA A 111 -14.85 9.65 19.55
CA ALA A 111 -13.44 9.29 19.38
C ALA A 111 -13.31 8.62 18.01
N ILE A 112 -12.69 9.30 17.05
CA ILE A 112 -12.32 8.72 15.75
C ILE A 112 -11.19 7.73 16.02
N LYS A 113 -11.55 6.50 16.41
CA LYS A 113 -10.61 5.37 16.46
C LYS A 113 -10.31 4.99 15.01
N GLY A 114 -9.17 5.46 14.50
CA GLY A 114 -8.64 5.03 13.22
C GLY A 114 -8.53 3.50 13.21
N LYS A 115 -9.39 2.84 12.43
CA LYS A 115 -9.37 1.39 12.23
C LYS A 115 -8.36 1.08 11.14
N CYS A 116 -7.27 0.42 11.52
CA CYS A 116 -6.35 -0.23 10.59
C CYS A 116 -7.07 -1.40 9.92
N PHE A 117 -7.01 -1.48 8.58
CA PHE A 117 -7.67 -2.53 7.79
C PHE A 117 -7.03 -3.92 7.89
N HIS A 118 -6.01 -4.10 8.73
CA HIS A 118 -5.34 -5.37 8.93
C HIS A 118 -5.19 -5.63 10.42
N CYS A 119 -6.19 -6.28 11.03
CA CYS A 119 -6.08 -7.06 12.25
C CYS A 119 -7.38 -7.86 12.39
N ASN A 120 -7.46 -9.02 11.74
CA ASN A 120 -8.45 -10.03 12.07
C ASN A 120 -7.75 -11.10 12.91
N VAL A 121 -7.67 -10.86 14.21
CA VAL A 121 -7.41 -11.91 15.19
C VAL A 121 -8.35 -11.62 16.35
N ASP A 122 -9.45 -12.36 16.38
CA ASP A 122 -10.23 -12.57 17.59
C ASP A 122 -9.36 -13.41 18.54
N GLU A 123 -9.00 -12.88 19.69
CA GLU A 123 -8.40 -13.65 20.78
C GLU A 123 -9.42 -13.68 21.93
N HIS A 124 -9.78 -14.90 22.33
CA HIS A 124 -10.84 -15.26 23.29
C HIS A 124 -10.57 -14.76 24.72
#